data_AF-A0A2J4R087-F1
#
_entry.id   AF-A0A2J4R087-F1
#
_cell.length_a   1.000
_cell.length_b   1.000
_cell.length_c   1.000
_cell.angle_alpha   90.00
_cell.angle_beta   90.00
_cell.angle_gamma   90.00
#
_symmetry.space_group_name_H-M   'P 1'
#
loop_
_entity.id
_entity.type
_entity.pdbx_description
1 polymer ?
#
loop_
_entity_poly.entity_id
_entity_poly.type
_entity_poly.pdbx_seq_one_letter_code
_entity_poly.pdbx_strand_id
1 'polypeptide(L)'
;LNETRRPPVELLREYQVPMAVATDFNPGTSPFASLHLAMNMACVKFGLTPEEAWAGVTRHAAQALGRQASHGQLAPGFVADFAIWDAEHPVEMVYEPGRSPLWQRVVRGEIA
;
A
#
# COMPACT_ATOMS: atom_id res chain seq x y z
N LEU A 1 18.58 -9.13 -10.23
CA LEU A 1 17.85 -10.33 -9.73
C LEU A 1 18.51 -10.97 -8.50
N ASN A 2 19.82 -10.83 -8.28
CA ASN A 2 20.52 -11.27 -7.04
C ASN A 2 20.89 -10.08 -6.12
N GLU A 3 20.01 -9.09 -5.99
CA GLU A 3 20.23 -8.03 -5.01
C GLU A 3 20.02 -8.63 -3.60
N THR A 4 21.08 -8.65 -2.79
CA THR A 4 21.06 -9.25 -1.46
C THR A 4 20.86 -8.20 -0.37
N ARG A 5 21.02 -6.92 -0.71
CA ARG A 5 20.84 -5.82 0.24
C ARG A 5 19.36 -5.54 0.44
N ARG A 6 18.90 -5.73 1.69
CA ARG A 6 17.56 -5.34 2.13
C ARG A 6 17.52 -3.87 2.55
N PRO A 7 16.38 -3.18 2.42
CA PRO A 7 16.18 -1.89 3.06
C PRO A 7 16.28 -2.04 4.59
N PRO A 8 16.76 -1.02 5.32
CA PRO A 8 16.98 -1.09 6.76
C PRO A 8 15.67 -0.87 7.55
N VAL A 9 14.70 -1.77 7.39
CA VAL A 9 13.34 -1.63 7.96
C VAL A 9 13.35 -1.42 9.47
N GLU A 10 14.18 -2.15 10.22
CA GLU A 10 14.22 -1.99 11.69
C GLU A 10 14.73 -0.60 12.11
N LEU A 11 15.70 -0.03 11.39
CA LEU A 11 16.14 1.33 11.67
C LEU A 11 15.03 2.33 11.33
N LEU A 12 14.32 2.14 10.22
CA LEU A 12 13.18 3.00 9.87
C LEU A 12 12.11 2.97 10.97
N ARG A 13 11.82 1.80 11.55
CA ARG A 13 10.91 1.68 12.70
C ARG A 13 11.45 2.38 13.95
N GLU A 14 12.70 2.11 14.31
CA GLU A 14 13.37 2.70 15.48
C GLU A 14 13.30 4.24 15.45
N TYR A 15 13.55 4.83 14.28
CA TYR A 15 13.49 6.28 14.08
C TYR A 15 12.11 6.79 13.64
N GLN A 16 11.08 5.93 13.68
CA GLN A 16 9.70 6.27 13.33
C GLN A 16 9.54 6.93 11.95
N VAL A 17 10.36 6.53 10.99
CA VAL A 17 10.32 7.02 9.61
C VAL A 17 9.11 6.41 8.89
N PRO A 18 8.17 7.22 8.36
CA PRO A 18 7.04 6.70 7.59
C PRO A 18 7.51 5.94 6.35
N MET A 19 7.07 4.69 6.22
CA MET A 19 7.40 3.82 5.09
C MET A 19 6.22 3.75 4.12
N ALA A 20 6.42 4.21 2.89
CA ALA A 20 5.47 4.03 1.79
C ALA A 20 5.81 2.78 0.97
N VAL A 21 4.79 2.15 0.36
CA VAL A 21 4.95 0.99 -0.54
C VAL A 21 4.37 1.35 -1.90
N ALA A 22 5.09 1.04 -2.97
CA ALA A 22 4.69 1.33 -4.35
C ALA A 22 5.11 0.20 -5.28
N THR A 23 4.50 0.14 -6.47
CA THR A 23 4.80 -0.87 -7.49
C THR A 23 6.15 -0.65 -8.16
N ASP A 24 6.63 0.60 -8.16
CA ASP A 24 7.74 1.03 -9.02
C ASP A 24 7.50 0.65 -10.50
N PHE A 25 6.23 0.61 -10.96
CA PHE A 25 5.89 -0.02 -12.24
C PHE A 25 6.65 0.60 -13.42
N ASN A 26 7.54 -0.19 -14.01
CA ASN A 26 8.41 0.22 -15.10
C ASN A 26 8.88 -1.00 -15.92
N PRO A 27 9.22 -0.84 -17.21
CA PRO A 27 9.56 -1.96 -18.08
C PRO A 27 10.89 -2.64 -17.78
N GLY A 28 11.79 -2.00 -17.02
CA GLY A 28 13.15 -2.48 -16.80
C GLY A 28 13.30 -3.36 -15.57
N THR A 29 12.91 -2.84 -14.40
CA THR A 29 13.19 -3.47 -13.09
C THR A 29 11.95 -3.97 -12.36
N SER A 30 10.78 -3.38 -12.61
CA SER A 30 9.52 -3.79 -11.97
C SER A 30 8.37 -3.83 -12.99
N PRO A 31 8.33 -4.85 -13.87
CA PRO A 31 7.29 -4.98 -14.90
C PRO A 31 5.95 -5.51 -14.32
N PHE A 32 5.65 -5.25 -13.04
CA PHE A 32 4.48 -5.75 -12.34
C PHE A 32 3.51 -4.62 -12.00
N ALA A 33 2.37 -4.58 -12.70
CA ALA A 33 1.30 -3.59 -12.48
C ALA A 33 0.31 -4.03 -11.38
N SER A 34 0.80 -4.44 -10.20
CA SER A 34 -0.05 -4.89 -9.10
C SER A 34 0.41 -4.33 -7.75
N LEU A 35 -0.43 -3.51 -7.13
CA LEU A 35 -0.16 -2.94 -5.82
C LEU A 35 -0.26 -4.00 -4.70
N HIS A 36 -1.18 -4.96 -4.82
CA HIS A 36 -1.27 -6.09 -3.89
C HIS A 36 0.00 -6.95 -3.90
N LEU A 37 0.59 -7.17 -5.09
CA LEU A 37 1.88 -7.86 -5.19
C LEU A 37 3.00 -7.07 -4.51
N ALA A 38 3.04 -5.74 -4.69
CA ALA A 38 4.03 -4.89 -4.01
C ALA A 38 3.89 -4.94 -2.48
N MET A 39 2.65 -4.93 -1.96
CA MET A 39 2.37 -5.10 -0.53
C MET A 39 2.82 -6.47 -0.03
N ASN A 40 2.47 -7.55 -0.74
CA ASN A 40 2.92 -8.90 -0.41
C ASN A 40 4.45 -8.98 -0.34
N MET A 41 5.14 -8.45 -1.35
CA MET A 41 6.61 -8.44 -1.39
C MET A 41 7.20 -7.59 -0.26
N ALA A 42 6.60 -6.46 0.10
CA ALA A 42 7.05 -5.68 1.25
C ALA A 42 6.99 -6.50 2.55
N CYS A 43 5.92 -7.27 2.76
CA CYS A 43 5.81 -8.16 3.91
C CYS A 43 6.81 -9.33 3.83
N VAL A 44 6.80 -10.08 2.73
CA VAL A 44 7.55 -11.34 2.59
C VAL A 44 9.05 -11.11 2.42
N LYS A 45 9.47 -10.09 1.67
CA LYS A 45 10.89 -9.84 1.36
C LYS A 45 11.53 -8.87 2.35
N PHE A 46 10.80 -7.87 2.83
CA PHE A 46 11.34 -6.81 3.68
C PHE A 46 10.89 -6.91 5.14
N GLY A 47 9.93 -7.79 5.47
CA GLY A 47 9.51 -8.01 6.85
C GLY A 47 8.57 -6.92 7.38
N LEU A 48 7.88 -6.17 6.51
CA LEU A 48 6.80 -5.29 6.94
C LEU A 48 5.63 -6.12 7.49
N THR A 49 4.90 -5.56 8.45
CA THR A 49 3.62 -6.12 8.87
C THR A 49 2.54 -5.79 7.82
N PRO A 50 1.44 -6.55 7.76
CA PRO A 50 0.30 -6.19 6.90
C PRO A 50 -0.25 -4.79 7.21
N GLU A 51 -0.24 -4.36 8.47
CA GLU A 51 -0.65 -3.02 8.88
C GLU A 51 0.29 -1.94 8.30
N GLU A 52 1.61 -2.16 8.36
CA GLU A 52 2.58 -1.24 7.76
C GLU A 52 2.43 -1.18 6.24
N ALA A 53 2.16 -2.31 5.58
CA ALA A 53 1.89 -2.33 4.15
C ALA A 53 0.63 -1.51 3.80
N TRP A 54 -0.46 -1.67 4.57
CA TRP A 54 -1.68 -0.88 4.39
C TRP A 54 -1.46 0.61 4.62
N ALA A 55 -0.78 1.00 5.70
CA ALA A 55 -0.39 2.38 5.93
C ALA A 55 0.52 2.90 4.80
N GLY A 56 1.40 2.04 4.29
CA GLY A 56 2.34 2.31 3.22
C GLY A 56 1.69 2.66 1.89
N VAL A 57 0.54 2.06 1.58
CA VAL A 57 -0.22 2.34 0.34
C VAL A 57 -1.38 3.34 0.53
N THR A 58 -1.60 3.83 1.76
CA THR A 58 -2.64 4.81 2.07
C THR A 58 -2.04 6.08 2.66
N ARG A 59 -1.94 6.19 3.99
CA ARG A 59 -1.51 7.40 4.71
C ARG A 59 -0.08 7.82 4.34
N HIS A 60 0.88 6.89 4.32
CA HIS A 60 2.27 7.23 4.02
C HIS A 60 2.48 7.49 2.52
N ALA A 61 1.75 6.81 1.63
CA ALA A 61 1.73 7.15 0.21
C ALA A 61 1.18 8.56 -0.04
N ALA A 62 0.07 8.92 0.62
CA ALA A 62 -0.47 10.27 0.55
C ALA A 62 0.54 11.32 1.04
N GLN A 63 1.25 11.04 2.14
CA GLN A 63 2.32 11.91 2.63
C GLN A 63 3.48 12.05 1.64
N ALA A 64 3.93 10.95 1.03
CA ALA A 64 4.98 10.96 0.01
C ALA A 64 4.61 11.82 -1.21
N LEU A 65 3.31 11.94 -1.50
CA LEU A 65 2.76 12.77 -2.58
C LEU A 65 2.36 14.20 -2.14
N GLY A 66 2.63 14.60 -0.89
CA GLY A 66 2.24 15.92 -0.38
C GLY A 66 0.72 16.09 -0.20
N ARG A 67 -0.02 15.00 -0.02
CA ARG A 67 -1.49 14.93 0.06
C ARG A 67 -2.02 14.45 1.40
N GLN A 68 -1.19 14.35 2.43
CA GLN A 68 -1.55 13.87 3.76
C GLN A 68 -2.70 14.62 4.43
N ALA A 69 -2.94 15.87 4.04
CA ALA A 69 -4.02 16.70 4.58
C ALA A 69 -5.40 16.41 3.96
N SER A 70 -5.47 15.57 2.91
CA SER A 70 -6.73 15.34 2.19
C SER A 70 -6.94 13.91 1.68
N HIS A 71 -5.91 13.05 1.64
CA HIS A 71 -6.00 11.68 1.10
C HIS A 71 -5.37 10.66 2.06
N GLY A 72 -5.66 9.38 1.81
CA GLY A 72 -5.04 8.25 2.50
C GLY A 72 -5.62 7.92 3.88
N GLN A 73 -6.69 8.61 4.30
CA GLN A 73 -7.40 8.38 5.55
C GLN A 73 -8.91 8.55 5.36
N LEU A 74 -9.71 7.75 6.09
CA LEU A 74 -11.15 7.91 6.17
C LEU A 74 -11.49 8.81 7.36
N ALA A 75 -11.56 10.12 7.13
CA ALA A 75 -11.83 11.12 8.15
C ALA A 75 -12.63 12.31 7.58
N PRO A 76 -13.42 13.02 8.40
CA PRO A 76 -14.10 14.24 7.97
C PRO A 76 -13.13 15.26 7.37
N GLY A 77 -13.52 15.89 6.26
CA GLY A 77 -12.71 16.87 5.53
C GLY A 77 -11.72 16.28 4.52
N PHE A 78 -11.53 14.96 4.50
CA PHE A 78 -10.74 14.27 3.47
C PHE A 78 -11.57 14.02 2.23
N VAL A 79 -10.90 13.84 1.09
CA VAL A 79 -11.55 13.46 -0.17
C VAL A 79 -12.17 12.08 0.01
N ALA A 80 -13.42 11.91 -0.45
CA ALA A 80 -14.15 10.66 -0.41
C ALA A 80 -13.65 9.66 -1.47
N ASP A 81 -12.39 9.25 -1.33
CA ASP A 81 -11.72 8.19 -2.11
C ASP A 81 -11.57 6.96 -1.21
N PHE A 82 -12.30 5.89 -1.52
CA PHE A 82 -12.22 4.65 -0.76
C PHE A 82 -12.60 3.42 -1.59
N ALA A 83 -12.18 2.26 -1.10
CA ALA A 83 -12.49 0.97 -1.67
C ALA A 83 -13.29 0.15 -0.66
N ILE A 84 -14.32 -0.53 -1.15
CA ILE A 84 -15.07 -1.55 -0.43
C ILE A 84 -14.54 -2.90 -0.93
N TRP A 85 -14.17 -3.75 0.01
CA TRP A 85 -13.56 -5.04 -0.26
C TRP A 85 -14.51 -6.16 0.11
N ASP A 86 -14.59 -7.19 -0.73
CA ASP A 86 -15.19 -8.48 -0.43
C ASP A 86 -14.15 -9.35 0.29
N ALA A 87 -13.95 -9.06 1.58
CA ALA A 87 -12.99 -9.75 2.43
C ALA A 87 -13.46 -9.75 3.88
N GLU A 88 -13.11 -10.79 4.63
CA GLU A 88 -13.40 -10.87 6.07
C GLU A 88 -12.35 -10.11 6.88
N HIS A 89 -11.09 -10.14 6.42
CA HIS A 89 -9.96 -9.51 7.08
C HIS A 89 -9.09 -8.70 6.10
N PRO A 90 -8.61 -7.49 6.47
CA PRO A 90 -7.73 -6.66 5.64
C PRO A 90 -6.45 -7.36 5.18
N VAL A 91 -6.03 -8.39 5.91
CA VAL A 91 -4.81 -9.13 5.62
C VAL A 91 -4.88 -9.94 4.31
N GLU A 92 -6.08 -10.34 3.88
CA GLU A 92 -6.28 -11.22 2.71
C GLU A 92 -5.72 -10.62 1.41
N MET A 93 -5.83 -9.30 1.25
CA MET A 93 -5.34 -8.52 0.11
C MET A 93 -3.81 -8.55 -0.01
N VAL A 94 -3.12 -8.80 1.10
CA VAL A 94 -1.67 -8.89 1.17
C VAL A 94 -1.20 -10.33 0.97
N TYR A 95 -1.99 -11.33 1.39
CA TYR A 95 -1.59 -12.75 1.38
C TYR A 95 -1.83 -13.44 0.03
N GLU A 96 -2.87 -13.06 -0.72
CA GLU A 96 -3.25 -13.70 -1.97
C GLU A 96 -3.04 -12.78 -3.19
N PRO A 97 -1.79 -12.53 -3.61
CA PRO A 97 -1.52 -11.72 -4.79
C PRO A 97 -2.10 -12.40 -6.03
N GLY A 98 -3.11 -11.77 -6.64
CA GLY A 98 -3.84 -12.31 -7.80
C GLY A 98 -5.35 -12.42 -7.59
N ARG A 99 -5.81 -12.44 -6.34
CA ARG A 99 -7.23 -12.25 -6.04
C ARG A 99 -7.61 -10.78 -6.30
N SER A 100 -8.79 -10.57 -6.87
CA SER A 100 -9.37 -9.23 -7.08
C SER A 100 -10.62 -9.06 -6.20
N PRO A 101 -10.46 -8.86 -4.88
CA PRO A 101 -11.57 -8.76 -3.93
C PRO A 101 -12.21 -7.36 -3.90
N LEU A 102 -11.93 -6.50 -4.88
CA LEU A 102 -12.54 -5.17 -4.93
C LEU A 102 -14.03 -5.32 -5.25
N TRP A 103 -14.88 -5.04 -4.28
CA TRP A 103 -16.33 -5.04 -4.45
C TRP A 103 -16.79 -3.76 -5.13
N GLN A 104 -16.31 -2.62 -4.63
CA GLN A 104 -16.73 -1.32 -5.13
C GLN A 104 -15.64 -0.28 -4.89
N ARG A 105 -15.54 0.66 -5.81
CA ARG A 105 -14.63 1.80 -5.71
C ARG A 105 -15.44 3.09 -5.71
N VAL A 106 -15.06 4.00 -4.83
CA VAL A 106 -15.61 5.36 -4.77
C VAL A 106 -14.46 6.34 -4.96
N VAL A 107 -14.62 7.26 -5.91
CA VAL A 107 -13.65 8.31 -6.20
C VAL A 107 -14.38 9.64 -6.15
N ARG A 108 -13.92 10.54 -5.29
CA ARG A 108 -14.52 11.86 -5.04
C ARG A 108 -16.01 11.79 -4.70
N GLY A 109 -16.43 10.73 -4.00
CA GLY A 109 -17.82 10.51 -3.61
C GLY A 109 -18.70 9.85 -4.67
N GLU A 110 -18.16 9.54 -5.86
CA GLU A 110 -18.89 8.87 -6.94
C GLU A 110 -18.45 7.41 -7.09
N ILE A 111 -19.40 6.52 -7.38
CA ILE A 111 -19.12 5.11 -7.67
C ILE A 111 -18.45 5.01 -9.04
N ALA A 112 -17.29 4.34 -9.11
CA ALA A 112 -16.41 4.33 -10.29
C ALA A 112 -15.87 2.95 -10.65
#